data_AF-M9U9I2-F1
#
_entry.id   AF-M9U9I2-F1
#
_cell.length_a   1.000
_cell.length_b   1.000
_cell.length_c   1.000
_cell.angle_alpha   90.00
_cell.angle_beta   90.00
_cell.angle_gamma   90.00
#
_symmetry.space_group_name_H-M   'P 1'
#
loop_
_entity.id
_entity.type
_entity.pdbx_description
1 polymer ?
#
loop_
_entity_poly.entity_id
_entity_poly.type
_entity_poly.pdbx_seq_one_letter_code
_entity_poly.pdbx_strand_id
1 'polypeptide(L)'
;MLGGIFAGISFILLIILIVVITYYSRKVSQLNKKITEAQLNSQQQAQQIAQQMYQTWVNQHSQQLRQQLEQSIKQQYEAQLEMWKQQNEQMIRKDAITRSVNTLLGRIGEEFAPLLLADKYQVNPKDFRHLGSPVDYIAFKGLSDDNVDPEVIFIEVKSGKSTSLSERERKVRDAIRNGKVRYEVVSLNDLIGEVQKKINEEINKLD
;
A
#
# COMPACT_ATOMS: atom_id res chain seq x y z
N MET A 1 -117.84 -2.53 42.00
CA MET A 1 -116.67 -2.98 42.78
C MET A 1 -115.64 -3.78 41.95
N LEU A 2 -116.02 -4.51 40.89
CA LEU A 2 -115.08 -5.31 40.09
C LEU A 2 -114.05 -4.50 39.26
N GLY A 3 -114.43 -3.36 38.68
CA GLY A 3 -113.54 -2.57 37.80
C GLY A 3 -112.28 -1.99 38.47
N GLY A 4 -112.33 -1.67 39.77
CA GLY A 4 -111.15 -1.18 40.51
C GLY A 4 -110.10 -2.25 40.79
N ILE A 5 -110.53 -3.51 40.96
CA ILE A 5 -109.64 -4.66 41.20
C ILE A 5 -108.88 -5.03 39.91
N PHE A 6 -109.56 -5.03 38.76
CA PHE A 6 -108.91 -5.25 37.46
C PHE A 6 -107.89 -4.16 37.11
N ALA A 7 -108.20 -2.90 37.42
CA ALA A 7 -107.25 -1.79 37.23
C ALA A 7 -105.99 -1.95 38.11
N GLY A 8 -106.15 -2.37 39.37
CA GLY A 8 -105.03 -2.65 40.28
C GLY A 8 -104.15 -3.82 39.82
N ILE A 9 -104.74 -4.92 39.37
CA ILE A 9 -104.00 -6.08 38.84
C ILE A 9 -103.26 -5.70 37.55
N SER A 10 -103.91 -4.94 36.65
CA SER A 10 -103.25 -4.45 35.43
C SER A 10 -102.07 -3.53 35.74
N PHE A 11 -102.16 -2.70 36.77
CA PHE A 11 -101.08 -1.83 37.21
C PHE A 11 -99.89 -2.64 37.77
N ILE A 12 -100.17 -3.68 38.58
CA ILE A 12 -99.13 -4.59 39.11
C ILE A 12 -98.45 -5.36 37.97
N LEU A 13 -99.21 -5.87 37.00
CA LEU A 13 -98.65 -6.56 35.83
C LEU A 13 -97.77 -5.63 34.98
N LEU A 14 -98.15 -4.36 34.85
CA LEU A 14 -97.37 -3.35 34.14
C LEU A 14 -96.05 -3.04 34.87
N ILE A 15 -96.08 -2.95 36.20
CA ILE A 15 -94.86 -2.79 37.01
C ILE A 15 -93.94 -3.99 36.84
N ILE A 16 -94.48 -5.22 36.94
CA ILE A 16 -93.71 -6.46 36.74
C ILE A 16 -93.09 -6.48 35.34
N LEU A 17 -93.85 -6.11 34.31
CA LEU A 17 -93.36 -6.04 32.93
C LEU A 17 -92.21 -5.03 32.78
N ILE A 18 -92.33 -3.83 33.37
CA ILE A 18 -91.27 -2.82 33.36
C ILE A 18 -90.01 -3.32 34.08
N VAL A 19 -90.18 -3.98 35.24
CA VAL A 19 -89.05 -4.57 35.99
C VAL A 19 -88.35 -5.66 35.18
N VAL A 20 -89.10 -6.52 34.50
CA VAL A 20 -88.55 -7.57 33.63
C VAL A 20 -87.81 -6.95 32.44
N ILE A 21 -88.41 -5.98 31.75
CA ILE A 21 -87.78 -5.29 30.61
C ILE A 21 -86.48 -4.61 31.04
N THR A 22 -86.50 -3.89 32.16
CA THR A 22 -85.30 -3.20 32.68
C THR A 22 -84.22 -4.20 33.11
N TYR A 23 -84.59 -5.33 33.71
CA TYR A 23 -83.65 -6.40 34.05
C TYR A 23 -82.97 -6.99 32.80
N TYR A 24 -83.75 -7.40 31.80
CA TYR A 24 -83.20 -7.98 30.56
C TYR A 24 -82.41 -6.94 29.76
N SER A 25 -82.87 -5.70 29.69
CA SER A 25 -82.14 -4.60 29.05
C SER A 25 -80.77 -4.37 29.69
N ARG A 26 -80.69 -4.36 31.03
CA ARG A 26 -79.40 -4.26 31.76
C ARG A 26 -78.50 -5.46 31.48
N LYS A 27 -79.04 -6.68 31.47
CA LYS A 27 -78.29 -7.91 31.19
C LYS A 27 -77.72 -7.92 29.77
N VAL A 28 -78.53 -7.52 28.78
CA VAL A 28 -78.10 -7.38 27.37
C VAL A 28 -77.03 -6.31 27.24
N SER A 29 -77.17 -5.16 27.90
CA SER A 29 -76.16 -4.10 27.90
C SER A 29 -74.81 -4.59 28.45
N GLN A 30 -74.81 -5.34 29.56
CA GLN A 30 -73.58 -5.91 30.13
C GLN A 30 -72.94 -6.95 29.22
N LEU A 31 -73.73 -7.81 28.57
CA LEU A 31 -73.22 -8.79 27.61
C LEU A 31 -72.60 -8.10 26.39
N ASN A 32 -73.27 -7.08 25.84
CA ASN A 32 -72.74 -6.31 24.72
C ASN A 32 -71.43 -5.60 25.10
N LYS A 33 -71.33 -5.04 26.32
CA LYS A 33 -70.07 -4.45 26.81
C LYS A 33 -68.94 -5.47 26.85
N LYS A 34 -69.17 -6.67 27.42
CA LYS A 34 -68.16 -7.74 27.47
C LYS A 34 -67.74 -8.21 26.08
N ILE A 35 -68.68 -8.29 25.12
CA ILE A 35 -68.37 -8.65 23.73
C ILE A 35 -67.52 -7.57 23.08
N THR A 36 -67.89 -6.29 23.23
CA THR A 36 -67.12 -5.18 22.68
C THR A 36 -65.72 -5.09 23.30
N GLU A 37 -65.59 -5.29 24.62
CA GLU A 37 -64.31 -5.34 25.33
C GLU A 37 -63.46 -6.51 24.83
N ALA A 38 -64.05 -7.71 24.69
CA ALA A 38 -63.34 -8.88 24.15
C ALA A 38 -62.88 -8.64 22.70
N GLN A 39 -63.75 -8.07 21.85
CA GLN A 39 -63.41 -7.73 20.47
C GLN A 39 -62.32 -6.65 20.39
N LEU A 40 -62.40 -5.61 21.22
CA LEU A 40 -61.41 -4.55 21.29
C LEU A 40 -60.05 -5.10 21.74
N ASN A 41 -60.05 -5.94 22.79
CA ASN A 41 -58.84 -6.58 23.29
C ASN A 41 -58.22 -7.51 22.23
N SER A 42 -59.02 -8.34 21.56
CA SER A 42 -58.55 -9.19 20.46
C SER A 42 -58.04 -8.37 19.28
N GLN A 43 -58.67 -7.24 18.95
CA GLN A 43 -58.22 -6.35 17.88
C GLN A 43 -56.90 -5.67 18.24
N GLN A 44 -56.75 -5.18 19.48
CA GLN A 44 -55.51 -4.61 19.97
C GLN A 44 -54.37 -5.64 19.96
N GLN A 45 -54.65 -6.87 20.40
CA GLN A 45 -53.68 -7.97 20.34
C GLN A 45 -53.28 -8.29 18.90
N ALA A 46 -54.25 -8.40 17.99
CA ALA A 46 -53.98 -8.63 16.57
C ALA A 46 -53.13 -7.51 15.96
N GLN A 47 -53.39 -6.25 16.31
CA GLN A 47 -52.59 -5.10 15.88
C GLN A 47 -51.15 -5.16 16.44
N GLN A 48 -50.99 -5.47 17.72
CA GLN A 48 -49.67 -5.60 18.35
C GLN A 48 -48.85 -6.74 17.72
N ILE A 49 -49.48 -7.89 17.49
CA ILE A 49 -48.85 -9.03 16.82
C ILE A 49 -48.46 -8.64 15.39
N ALA A 50 -49.36 -8.00 14.64
CA ALA A 50 -49.06 -7.55 13.28
C ALA A 50 -47.88 -6.56 13.24
N GLN A 51 -47.81 -5.62 14.19
CA GLN A 51 -46.68 -4.68 14.31
C GLN A 51 -45.37 -5.40 14.63
N GLN A 52 -45.39 -6.34 15.58
CA GLN A 52 -44.20 -7.13 15.94
C GLN A 52 -43.72 -7.99 14.77
N MET A 53 -44.65 -8.65 14.06
CA MET A 53 -44.35 -9.44 12.88
C MET A 53 -43.76 -8.57 11.77
N TYR A 54 -44.32 -7.39 11.53
CA TYR A 54 -43.79 -6.44 10.55
C TYR A 54 -42.36 -6.00 10.90
N GLN A 55 -42.12 -5.60 12.15
CA GLN A 55 -40.78 -5.19 12.60
C GLN A 55 -39.77 -6.33 12.48
N THR A 56 -40.17 -7.54 12.87
CA THR A 56 -39.33 -8.74 12.75
C THR A 56 -39.02 -9.05 11.29
N TRP A 57 -40.02 -8.99 10.41
CA TRP A 57 -39.86 -9.20 8.97
C TRP A 57 -38.94 -8.15 8.34
N VAL A 58 -39.12 -6.87 8.65
CA VAL A 58 -38.25 -5.79 8.16
C VAL A 58 -36.80 -6.01 8.60
N ASN A 59 -36.59 -6.33 9.87
CA ASN A 59 -35.24 -6.57 10.40
C ASN A 59 -34.58 -7.80 9.75
N GLN A 60 -35.30 -8.91 9.64
CA GLN A 60 -34.78 -10.13 9.02
C GLN A 60 -34.49 -9.92 7.53
N HIS A 61 -35.43 -9.35 6.80
CA HIS A 61 -35.30 -9.16 5.35
C HIS A 61 -34.20 -8.16 5.00
N SER A 62 -34.09 -7.05 5.77
CA SER A 62 -33.02 -6.07 5.56
C SER A 62 -31.63 -6.65 5.85
N GLN A 63 -31.50 -7.52 6.86
CA GLN A 63 -30.24 -8.22 7.14
C GLN A 63 -29.87 -9.19 6.02
N GLN A 64 -30.82 -9.99 5.54
CA GLN A 64 -30.59 -10.92 4.43
C GLN A 64 -30.16 -10.18 3.16
N LEU A 65 -30.86 -9.09 2.82
CA LEU A 65 -30.54 -8.29 1.64
C LEU A 65 -29.14 -7.67 1.75
N ARG A 66 -28.77 -7.16 2.94
CA ARG A 66 -27.41 -6.65 3.21
C ARG A 66 -26.36 -7.72 3.00
N GLN A 67 -26.55 -8.91 3.55
CA GLN A 67 -25.60 -10.01 3.39
C GLN A 67 -25.44 -10.43 1.92
N GLN A 68 -26.53 -10.51 1.17
CA GLN A 68 -26.49 -10.82 -0.26
C GLN A 68 -25.74 -9.74 -1.05
N LEU A 69 -26.03 -8.46 -0.78
CA LEU A 69 -25.33 -7.34 -1.40
C LEU A 69 -23.83 -7.38 -1.08
N GLU A 70 -23.46 -7.52 0.19
CA GLU A 70 -22.07 -7.61 0.62
C GLU A 70 -21.33 -8.77 -0.05
N GLN A 71 -21.94 -9.95 -0.13
CA GLN A 71 -21.37 -11.10 -0.82
C GLN A 71 -21.16 -10.84 -2.31
N SER A 72 -22.17 -10.27 -2.98
CA SER A 72 -22.08 -9.96 -4.42
C SER A 72 -21.00 -8.92 -4.71
N ILE A 73 -20.91 -7.88 -3.88
CA ILE A 73 -19.90 -6.83 -3.97
C ILE A 73 -18.51 -7.45 -3.78
N LYS A 74 -18.35 -8.26 -2.73
CA LYS A 74 -17.09 -8.94 -2.44
C LYS A 74 -16.62 -9.80 -3.61
N GLN A 75 -17.51 -10.63 -4.17
CA GLN A 75 -17.20 -11.47 -5.33
C GLN A 75 -16.78 -10.64 -6.56
N GLN A 76 -17.48 -9.53 -6.82
CA GLN A 76 -17.14 -8.63 -7.92
C GLN A 76 -15.76 -8.00 -7.72
N TYR A 77 -15.44 -7.54 -6.51
CA TYR A 77 -14.13 -6.96 -6.22
C TYR A 77 -13.00 -8.01 -6.29
N GLU A 78 -13.22 -9.23 -5.80
CA GLU A 78 -12.24 -10.31 -5.91
C GLU A 78 -11.95 -10.65 -7.37
N ALA A 79 -12.98 -10.74 -8.21
CA ALA A 79 -12.81 -10.98 -9.65
C ALA A 79 -12.07 -9.82 -10.35
N GLN A 80 -12.44 -8.57 -10.05
CA GLN A 80 -11.74 -7.39 -10.58
C GLN A 80 -10.27 -7.35 -10.15
N LEU A 81 -9.99 -7.69 -8.89
CA LEU A 81 -8.63 -7.75 -8.37
C LEU A 81 -7.80 -8.83 -9.08
N GLU A 82 -8.36 -10.02 -9.29
CA GLU A 82 -7.68 -11.09 -10.02
C GLU A 82 -7.41 -10.71 -11.48
N MET A 83 -8.38 -10.10 -12.18
CA MET A 83 -8.16 -9.58 -13.53
C MET A 83 -7.06 -8.50 -13.55
N TRP A 84 -7.10 -7.57 -12.60
CA TRP A 84 -6.07 -6.53 -12.50
C TRP A 84 -4.68 -7.13 -12.26
N LYS A 85 -4.56 -8.13 -11.37
CA LYS A 85 -3.29 -8.84 -11.13
C LYS A 85 -2.78 -9.48 -12.41
N GLN A 86 -3.61 -10.22 -13.13
CA GLN A 86 -3.20 -10.89 -14.38
C GLN A 86 -2.76 -9.89 -15.45
N GLN A 87 -3.49 -8.78 -15.61
CA GLN A 87 -3.16 -7.74 -16.59
C GLN A 87 -1.84 -7.04 -16.26
N ASN A 88 -1.59 -6.77 -14.98
CA ASN A 88 -0.42 -6.00 -14.54
C ASN A 88 0.81 -6.87 -14.25
N GLU A 89 0.64 -8.18 -14.07
CA GLU A 89 1.73 -9.10 -13.75
C GLU A 89 2.85 -9.06 -14.79
N GLN A 90 2.51 -9.03 -16.08
CA GLN A 90 3.51 -8.95 -17.14
C GLN A 90 4.30 -7.64 -17.08
N MET A 91 3.64 -6.52 -16.81
CA MET A 91 4.31 -5.22 -16.68
C MET A 91 5.23 -5.19 -15.46
N ILE A 92 4.75 -5.66 -14.31
CA ILE A 92 5.54 -5.74 -13.06
C ILE A 92 6.74 -6.66 -13.24
N ARG A 93 6.55 -7.84 -13.84
CA ARG A 93 7.65 -8.78 -14.12
C ARG A 93 8.67 -8.16 -15.08
N LYS A 94 8.22 -7.54 -16.17
CA LYS A 94 9.12 -6.88 -17.13
C LYS A 94 9.94 -5.77 -16.47
N ASP A 95 9.30 -4.89 -15.71
CA ASP A 95 9.97 -3.80 -15.02
C ASP A 95 10.98 -4.31 -13.97
N ALA A 96 10.61 -5.32 -13.19
CA ALA A 96 11.52 -5.96 -12.24
C ALA A 96 12.76 -6.57 -12.94
N ILE A 97 12.55 -7.27 -14.05
CA ILE A 97 13.64 -7.83 -14.87
C ILE A 97 14.51 -6.71 -15.45
N THR A 98 13.91 -5.66 -16.04
CA THR A 98 14.66 -4.55 -16.63
C THR A 98 15.51 -3.83 -15.58
N ARG A 99 14.99 -3.57 -14.38
CA ARG A 99 15.77 -2.97 -13.29
C ARG A 99 16.92 -3.87 -12.86
N SER A 100 16.65 -5.17 -12.68
CA SER A 100 17.68 -6.15 -12.31
C SER A 100 18.79 -6.24 -13.35
N VAL A 101 18.43 -6.33 -14.63
CA VAL A 101 19.38 -6.38 -15.76
C VAL A 101 20.20 -5.10 -15.83
N ASN A 102 19.60 -3.92 -15.68
CA ASN A 102 20.34 -2.65 -15.71
C ASN A 102 21.33 -2.54 -14.55
N THR A 103 20.96 -2.97 -13.34
CA THR A 103 21.87 -2.98 -12.19
C THR A 103 23.01 -3.98 -12.40
N LEU A 104 22.71 -5.18 -12.91
CA LEU A 104 23.72 -6.20 -13.21
C LEU A 104 24.67 -5.74 -14.31
N LEU A 105 24.15 -5.18 -15.41
CA LEU A 105 24.96 -4.62 -16.49
C LEU A 105 25.82 -3.45 -16.02
N GLY A 106 25.34 -2.62 -15.09
CA GLY A 106 26.15 -1.56 -14.52
C GLY A 106 27.34 -2.10 -13.73
N ARG A 107 27.10 -3.09 -12.87
CA ARG A 107 28.14 -3.75 -12.06
C ARG A 107 29.12 -4.56 -12.91
N ILE A 108 28.63 -5.28 -13.92
CA ILE A 108 29.47 -6.01 -14.88
C ILE A 108 30.24 -5.01 -15.74
N GLY A 109 29.62 -3.91 -16.16
CA GLY A 109 30.26 -2.86 -16.94
C GLY A 109 31.43 -2.21 -16.20
N GLU A 110 31.34 -2.08 -14.87
CA GLU A 110 32.45 -1.65 -14.02
C GLU A 110 33.57 -2.70 -13.99
N GLU A 111 33.29 -3.95 -13.61
CA GLU A 111 34.32 -5.00 -13.48
C GLU A 111 34.97 -5.41 -14.83
N PHE A 112 34.21 -5.37 -15.92
CA PHE A 112 34.65 -5.76 -17.27
C PHE A 112 34.95 -4.56 -18.17
N ALA A 113 34.97 -3.33 -17.62
CA ALA A 113 35.32 -2.13 -18.37
C ALA A 113 36.61 -2.29 -19.18
N PRO A 114 37.70 -2.88 -18.66
CA PRO A 114 38.93 -3.04 -19.44
C PRO A 114 38.75 -3.83 -20.74
N LEU A 115 37.91 -4.87 -20.76
CA LEU A 115 37.66 -5.65 -21.98
C LEU A 115 36.81 -4.87 -23.00
N LEU A 116 35.78 -4.15 -22.53
CA LEU A 116 34.93 -3.34 -23.40
C LEU A 116 35.66 -2.10 -23.95
N LEU A 117 36.60 -1.56 -23.19
CA LEU A 117 37.36 -0.37 -23.53
C LEU A 117 38.63 -0.67 -24.32
N ALA A 118 39.18 -1.89 -24.21
CA ALA A 118 40.38 -2.33 -24.93
C ALA A 118 40.24 -2.13 -26.44
N ASP A 119 39.13 -2.58 -27.04
CA ASP A 119 38.88 -2.39 -28.48
C ASP A 119 38.69 -0.92 -28.84
N LYS A 120 37.98 -0.17 -28.00
CA LYS A 120 37.68 1.26 -28.24
C LYS A 120 38.94 2.12 -28.26
N TYR A 121 39.85 1.91 -27.32
CA TYR A 121 41.08 2.70 -27.21
C TYR A 121 42.31 2.01 -27.83
N GLN A 122 42.13 0.81 -28.39
CA GLN A 122 43.19 -0.03 -28.94
C GLN A 122 44.31 -0.24 -27.91
N VAL A 123 43.91 -0.60 -26.70
CA VAL A 123 44.80 -0.84 -25.57
C VAL A 123 44.73 -2.31 -25.22
N ASN A 124 45.89 -2.96 -25.04
CA ASN A 124 45.93 -4.32 -24.54
C ASN A 124 45.24 -4.39 -23.16
N PRO A 125 44.27 -5.30 -22.91
CA PRO A 125 43.63 -5.43 -21.61
C PRO A 125 44.59 -5.53 -20.42
N LYS A 126 45.81 -6.05 -20.64
CA LYS A 126 46.88 -6.16 -19.62
C LYS A 126 47.46 -4.82 -19.18
N ASP A 127 47.31 -3.77 -19.98
CA ASP A 127 47.84 -2.43 -19.73
C ASP A 127 46.87 -1.54 -18.95
N PHE A 128 45.68 -2.05 -18.61
CA PHE A 128 44.74 -1.37 -17.71
C PHE A 128 45.10 -1.62 -16.25
N ARG A 129 44.97 -0.57 -15.44
CA ARG A 129 45.05 -0.62 -13.97
C ARG A 129 43.83 0.09 -13.39
N HIS A 130 43.17 -0.57 -12.45
CA HIS A 130 42.05 0.00 -11.72
C HIS A 130 42.58 0.94 -10.62
N LEU A 131 41.92 2.08 -10.42
CA LEU A 131 42.23 3.07 -9.39
C LEU A 131 40.98 3.41 -8.55
N GLY A 132 39.84 3.66 -9.21
CA GLY A 132 38.58 4.11 -8.60
C GLY A 132 38.37 5.63 -8.64
N SER A 133 37.16 6.09 -8.32
CA SER A 133 36.77 7.51 -8.39
C SER A 133 37.78 8.46 -7.71
N PRO A 134 38.17 9.58 -8.35
CA PRO A 134 37.55 10.24 -9.51
C PRO A 134 38.11 9.83 -10.90
N VAL A 135 38.90 8.74 -10.97
CA VAL A 135 39.36 8.14 -12.23
C VAL A 135 39.34 6.63 -12.07
N ASP A 136 38.33 5.95 -12.57
CA ASP A 136 38.18 4.50 -12.38
C ASP A 136 39.36 3.66 -12.91
N TYR A 137 39.92 4.01 -14.07
CA TYR A 137 41.02 3.27 -14.72
C TYR A 137 42.10 4.19 -15.27
N ILE A 138 43.33 3.67 -15.29
CA ILE A 138 44.44 4.19 -16.08
C ILE A 138 44.91 3.10 -17.04
N ALA A 139 45.14 3.47 -18.30
CA ALA A 139 45.62 2.60 -19.35
C ALA A 139 46.99 3.08 -19.84
N PHE A 140 47.98 2.18 -19.86
CA PHE A 140 49.33 2.45 -20.37
C PHE A 140 49.46 1.86 -21.77
N LYS A 141 48.83 2.48 -22.75
CA LYS A 141 48.80 1.99 -24.14
C LYS A 141 50.22 1.82 -24.67
N GLY A 142 50.49 0.68 -25.31
CA GLY A 142 51.79 0.38 -25.89
C GLY A 142 52.84 -0.10 -24.89
N LEU A 143 52.50 -0.23 -23.59
CA LEU A 143 53.45 -0.73 -22.59
C LEU A 143 53.73 -2.23 -22.75
N SER A 144 52.73 -3.00 -23.22
CA SER A 144 52.90 -4.42 -23.54
C SER A 144 53.32 -4.69 -25.00
N ASP A 145 53.41 -3.66 -25.84
CA ASP A 145 53.67 -3.80 -27.28
C ASP A 145 55.09 -3.32 -27.62
N ASP A 146 55.85 -4.13 -28.38
CA ASP A 146 57.20 -3.76 -28.80
C ASP A 146 57.14 -2.63 -29.86
N ASN A 147 57.92 -1.55 -29.65
CA ASN A 147 58.10 -0.41 -30.57
C ASN A 147 56.88 0.52 -30.76
N VAL A 148 56.04 0.69 -29.75
CA VAL A 148 54.97 1.71 -29.74
C VAL A 148 55.31 2.79 -28.70
N ASP A 149 55.18 4.07 -29.08
CA ASP A 149 55.32 5.16 -28.12
C ASP A 149 54.20 5.07 -27.07
N PRO A 150 54.52 5.02 -25.77
CA PRO A 150 53.53 4.77 -24.75
C PRO A 150 52.61 5.99 -24.54
N GLU A 151 51.30 5.74 -24.48
CA GLU A 151 50.29 6.75 -24.16
C GLU A 151 49.58 6.39 -22.84
N VAL A 152 49.44 7.38 -21.95
CA VAL A 152 48.73 7.20 -20.68
C VAL A 152 47.32 7.78 -20.79
N ILE A 153 46.31 6.92 -20.67
CA ILE A 153 44.90 7.27 -20.80
C ILE A 153 44.21 7.15 -19.44
N PHE A 154 43.62 8.23 -18.96
CA PHE A 154 42.80 8.26 -17.74
C PHE A 154 41.33 8.09 -18.12
N ILE A 155 40.63 7.16 -17.47
CA ILE A 155 39.29 6.75 -17.86
C ILE A 155 38.38 6.70 -16.63
N GLU A 156 37.28 7.44 -16.69
CA GLU A 156 36.15 7.34 -15.76
C GLU A 156 35.02 6.61 -16.48
N VAL A 157 34.42 5.60 -15.82
CA VAL A 157 33.37 4.75 -16.37
C VAL A 157 32.04 5.15 -15.75
N LYS A 158 31.02 5.41 -16.57
CA LYS A 158 29.65 5.67 -16.09
C LYS A 158 28.75 4.53 -16.49
N SER A 159 28.22 3.83 -15.48
CA SER A 159 27.35 2.66 -15.63
C SER A 159 25.84 3.00 -15.55
N GLY A 160 25.49 4.21 -15.10
CA GLY A 160 24.10 4.65 -14.86
C GLY A 160 23.50 5.58 -15.93
N LYS A 161 22.25 6.00 -15.72
CA LYS A 161 21.53 6.93 -16.63
C LYS A 161 22.18 8.32 -16.74
N SER A 162 22.96 8.72 -15.74
CA SER A 162 23.70 9.97 -15.78
C SER A 162 25.11 9.71 -16.30
N THR A 163 25.44 10.34 -17.43
CA THR A 163 26.78 10.33 -18.03
C THR A 163 27.60 11.55 -17.65
N SER A 164 27.04 12.45 -16.82
CA SER A 164 27.74 13.68 -16.40
C SER A 164 28.79 13.37 -15.34
N LEU A 165 29.96 14.01 -15.45
CA LEU A 165 30.99 13.93 -14.41
C LEU A 165 30.53 14.57 -13.10
N SER A 166 31.07 14.13 -11.97
CA SER A 166 30.97 14.86 -10.68
C SER A 166 31.89 16.08 -10.67
N GLU A 167 31.74 16.96 -9.67
CA GLU A 167 32.64 18.11 -9.47
C GLU A 167 34.11 17.67 -9.28
N ARG A 168 34.34 16.55 -8.57
CA ARG A 168 35.69 16.01 -8.34
C ARG A 168 36.30 15.45 -9.63
N GLU A 169 35.52 14.70 -10.39
CA GLU A 169 35.94 14.17 -11.71
C GLU A 169 36.22 15.28 -12.71
N ARG A 170 35.40 16.35 -12.75
CA ARG A 170 35.65 17.52 -13.59
C ARG A 170 37.01 18.15 -13.30
N LYS A 171 37.33 18.37 -12.02
CA LYS A 171 38.61 18.95 -11.62
C LYS A 171 39.80 18.11 -12.08
N VAL A 172 39.71 16.79 -11.97
CA VAL A 172 40.79 15.89 -12.42
C VAL A 172 40.91 15.88 -13.94
N ARG A 173 39.79 15.76 -14.68
CA ARG A 173 39.78 15.88 -16.14
C ARG A 173 40.44 17.19 -16.60
N ASP A 174 40.11 18.30 -15.96
CA ASP A 174 40.63 19.61 -16.34
C ASP A 174 42.11 19.76 -15.97
N ALA A 175 42.58 19.15 -14.86
CA ALA A 175 44.00 19.08 -14.56
C ALA A 175 44.77 18.30 -15.63
N ILE A 176 44.26 17.15 -16.04
CA ILE A 176 44.86 16.31 -17.11
C ILE A 176 44.89 17.07 -18.43
N ARG A 177 43.76 17.66 -18.85
CA ARG A 177 43.67 18.44 -20.11
C ARG A 177 44.61 19.63 -20.15
N ASN A 178 44.85 20.27 -19.01
CA ASN A 178 45.77 21.39 -18.89
C ASN A 178 47.24 20.96 -18.69
N GLY A 179 47.56 19.68 -18.85
CA GLY A 179 48.93 19.16 -18.71
C GLY A 179 49.47 19.20 -17.27
N LYS A 180 48.61 19.35 -16.27
CA LYS A 180 49.00 19.38 -14.84
C LYS A 180 49.18 17.97 -14.28
N VAL A 181 49.96 17.14 -14.97
CA VAL A 181 50.26 15.74 -14.63
C VAL A 181 51.77 15.61 -14.48
N ARG A 182 52.24 14.88 -13.45
CA ARG A 182 53.67 14.72 -13.15
C ARG A 182 53.97 13.24 -12.92
N TYR A 183 55.09 12.78 -13.47
CA TYR A 183 55.64 11.45 -13.20
C TYR A 183 56.83 11.61 -12.25
N GLU A 184 56.78 10.95 -11.10
CA GLU A 184 57.78 11.10 -10.04
C GLU A 184 58.26 9.73 -9.60
N VAL A 185 59.57 9.58 -9.52
CA VAL A 185 60.21 8.40 -8.96
C VAL A 185 60.62 8.73 -7.54
N VAL A 186 59.96 8.12 -6.56
CA VAL A 186 60.28 8.30 -5.14
C VAL A 186 60.91 7.02 -4.61
N SER A 187 62.12 7.14 -4.07
CA SER A 187 62.81 6.08 -3.35
C SER A 187 62.36 6.07 -1.89
N LEU A 188 61.81 4.94 -1.45
CA LEU A 188 61.40 4.74 -0.05
C LEU A 188 62.59 4.87 0.91
N ASN A 189 63.77 4.41 0.51
CA ASN A 189 64.96 4.47 1.36
C ASN A 189 65.41 5.92 1.61
N ASP A 190 65.35 6.76 0.57
CA ASP A 190 65.72 8.17 0.69
C ASP A 190 64.69 8.93 1.53
N LEU A 191 63.41 8.62 1.35
CA LEU A 191 62.33 9.21 2.15
C LEU A 191 62.44 8.80 3.64
N ILE A 192 62.74 7.53 3.91
CA ILE A 192 62.97 7.03 5.27
C ILE A 192 64.21 7.70 5.88
N GLY A 193 65.29 7.86 5.10
CA GLY A 193 66.49 8.57 5.54
C GLY A 193 66.24 10.04 5.88
N GLU A 194 65.46 10.75 5.05
CA GLU A 194 65.06 12.13 5.32
C GLU A 194 64.18 12.26 6.56
N VAL A 195 63.23 11.33 6.75
CA VAL A 195 62.37 11.31 7.95
C VAL A 195 63.19 11.00 9.20
N GLN A 196 64.09 10.02 9.15
CA GLN A 196 64.99 9.70 10.26
C GLN A 196 65.90 10.88 10.62
N LYS A 197 66.43 11.58 9.61
CA LYS A 197 67.25 12.78 9.83
C LYS A 197 66.45 13.88 10.52
N LYS A 198 65.22 14.15 10.06
CA LYS A 198 64.32 15.14 10.70
C LYS A 198 64.00 14.76 12.15
N ILE A 199 63.71 13.48 12.42
CA ILE A 199 63.44 12.99 13.77
C ILE A 199 64.67 13.22 14.67
N ASN A 200 65.87 12.84 14.22
CA ASN A 200 67.10 13.03 15.00
C ASN A 200 67.45 14.51 15.23
N GLU A 201 67.19 15.38 14.25
CA GLU A 201 67.36 16.83 14.40
C GLU A 201 66.38 17.44 15.42
N GLU A 202 65.17 16.91 15.57
CA GLU A 202 64.24 17.35 16.62
C GLU A 202 64.61 16.81 18.00
N ILE A 203 65.07 15.56 18.10
CA ILE A 203 65.56 14.98 19.36
C ILE A 203 66.75 15.79 19.88
N ASN A 204 67.73 16.10 19.03
CA ASN A 204 68.92 16.88 19.42
C ASN A 204 68.64 18.35 19.77
N LYS A 205 67.42 18.87 19.53
CA LYS A 205 66.99 20.20 19.98
C LYS A 205 66.31 20.18 21.35
N LEU A 206 65.95 19.00 21.84
CA LEU A 206 65.31 18.78 23.14
C LEU A 206 66.32 18.49 24.26
N ASP A 207 67.54 18.10 23.90
CA ASP A 207 68.73 18.02 24.78
C ASP A 207 69.49 19.36 24.84
#